data_AF-A0A024S8Z3-F1
#
_entry.id   AF-A0A024S8Z3-F1
#
_cell.length_a   1.000
_cell.length_b   1.000
_cell.length_c   1.000
_cell.angle_alpha   90.00
_cell.angle_beta   90.00
_cell.angle_gamma   90.00
#
_symmetry.space_group_name_H-M   'P 1'
#
loop_
_entity.id
_entity.type
_entity.pdbx_description
1 polymer ?
#
loop_
_entity_poly.entity_id
_entity_poly.type
_entity_poly.pdbx_seq_one_letter_code
_entity_poly.pdbx_strand_id
1 'polypeptide(L)'
;MADSSWLQWAHLLATTATGMSIVMIAQTANSYWTAYKVAPQEVASLIHALEFSLEESECYDRDVSRVQRLEDKIRLNRMLREIRRVGDDMRDELGRLVLEEGSTTLRTSSRLMWASKRAQLEERMKRLDALRMRFVMVYLGIITTVAEKQPPPPPPPPPPPMPRQQPDKTAYTTPTKPSAKKSFDEFPRQTPARRLTTQAIGHNEHVETPQRSGWAGVVQELQASPRMRERHASIEKLMETPSP
;
A
#
# COMPACT_ATOMS: atom_id res chain seq x y z
N MET A 1 -73.38 -46.21 1.92
CA MET A 1 -72.08 -46.71 2.42
C MET A 1 -70.89 -46.23 1.58
N ALA A 2 -71.06 -45.98 0.27
CA ALA A 2 -70.00 -45.43 -0.59
C ALA A 2 -69.70 -43.93 -0.32
N ASP A 3 -70.70 -43.15 0.11
CA ASP A 3 -70.53 -41.70 0.31
C ASP A 3 -69.64 -41.38 1.52
N SER A 4 -69.69 -42.22 2.57
CA SER A 4 -68.87 -42.07 3.77
C SER A 4 -67.40 -42.39 3.54
N SER A 5 -67.08 -43.36 2.67
CA SER A 5 -65.69 -43.70 2.35
C SER A 5 -65.05 -42.60 1.49
N TRP A 6 -65.79 -42.03 0.54
CA TRP A 6 -65.33 -40.90 -0.26
C TRP A 6 -65.00 -39.67 0.59
N LEU A 7 -65.88 -39.31 1.54
CA LEU A 7 -65.65 -38.23 2.49
C LEU A 7 -64.41 -38.44 3.38
N GLN A 8 -64.15 -39.68 3.80
CA GLN A 8 -62.95 -40.05 4.57
C GLN A 8 -61.66 -39.90 3.74
N TRP A 9 -61.66 -40.39 2.50
CA TRP A 9 -60.53 -40.21 1.59
C TRP A 9 -60.27 -38.74 1.27
N ALA A 10 -61.32 -37.95 1.06
CA ALA A 10 -61.21 -36.51 0.84
C ALA A 10 -60.60 -35.78 2.05
N HIS A 11 -61.02 -36.11 3.28
CA HIS A 11 -60.43 -35.55 4.50
C HIS A 11 -58.96 -35.96 4.68
N LEU A 12 -58.62 -37.21 4.40
CA LEU A 12 -57.25 -37.71 4.52
C LEU A 12 -56.33 -37.07 3.47
N LEU A 13 -56.80 -36.90 2.23
CA LEU A 13 -56.09 -36.18 1.18
C LEU A 13 -55.94 -34.68 1.50
N ALA A 14 -57.00 -34.04 1.98
CA ALA A 14 -56.95 -32.63 2.36
C ALA A 14 -55.97 -32.40 3.51
N THR A 15 -56.02 -33.20 4.57
CA THR A 15 -55.14 -33.07 5.74
C THR A 15 -53.68 -33.35 5.39
N THR A 16 -53.39 -34.38 4.58
CA THR A 16 -52.02 -34.66 4.12
C THR A 16 -51.49 -33.56 3.18
N ALA A 17 -52.30 -33.05 2.25
CA ALA A 17 -51.92 -31.93 1.40
C ALA A 17 -51.64 -30.65 2.20
N THR A 18 -52.49 -30.34 3.19
CA THR A 18 -52.31 -29.18 4.07
C THR A 18 -51.06 -29.35 4.93
N GLY A 19 -50.82 -30.55 5.47
CA GLY A 19 -49.61 -30.88 6.22
C GLY A 19 -48.33 -30.70 5.38
N MET A 20 -48.32 -31.21 4.15
CA MET A 20 -47.19 -31.02 3.22
C MET A 20 -46.98 -29.55 2.86
N SER A 21 -48.05 -28.78 2.68
CA SER A 21 -47.96 -27.33 2.44
C SER A 21 -47.32 -26.59 3.62
N ILE A 22 -47.75 -26.90 4.85
CA ILE A 22 -47.18 -26.32 6.07
C ILE A 22 -45.68 -26.66 6.19
N VAL A 23 -45.30 -27.91 5.91
CA VAL A 23 -43.89 -28.33 5.94
C VAL A 23 -43.07 -27.56 4.91
N MET A 24 -43.56 -27.38 3.69
CA MET A 24 -42.87 -26.58 2.67
C MET A 24 -42.72 -25.11 3.07
N ILE A 25 -43.76 -24.52 3.65
CA ILE A 25 -43.70 -23.15 4.20
C ILE A 25 -42.69 -23.07 5.34
N ALA A 26 -42.66 -24.05 6.25
CA ALA A 26 -41.71 -24.09 7.35
C ALA A 26 -40.27 -24.27 6.86
N GLN A 27 -40.02 -25.12 5.86
CA GLN A 27 -38.70 -25.34 5.27
C GLN A 27 -38.18 -24.08 4.58
N THR A 28 -39.03 -23.43 3.78
CA THR A 28 -38.67 -22.16 3.14
C THR A 28 -38.46 -21.06 4.19
N ALA A 29 -39.35 -20.91 5.16
CA ALA A 29 -39.18 -19.95 6.24
C ALA A 29 -37.88 -20.20 7.04
N ASN A 30 -37.53 -21.45 7.31
CA ASN A 30 -36.31 -21.80 8.05
C ASN A 30 -35.04 -21.51 7.23
N SER A 31 -35.03 -21.76 5.92
CA SER A 31 -33.90 -21.39 5.05
C SER A 31 -33.76 -19.87 4.93
N TYR A 32 -34.88 -19.13 4.89
CA TYR A 32 -34.85 -17.67 4.95
C TYR A 32 -34.43 -17.16 6.33
N TRP A 33 -34.78 -17.87 7.41
CA TRP A 33 -34.43 -17.50 8.79
C TRP A 33 -32.93 -17.67 9.09
N THR A 34 -32.29 -18.71 8.57
CA THR A 34 -30.84 -18.87 8.68
C THR A 34 -30.11 -17.81 7.87
N ALA A 35 -30.57 -17.52 6.65
CA ALA A 35 -30.05 -16.41 5.85
C ALA A 35 -30.25 -15.05 6.54
N TYR A 36 -31.38 -14.84 7.22
CA TYR A 36 -31.70 -13.64 8.00
C TYR A 36 -30.72 -13.38 9.16
N LYS A 37 -30.26 -14.43 9.85
CA LYS A 37 -29.31 -14.30 10.96
C LYS A 37 -27.89 -13.99 10.50
N VAL A 38 -27.49 -14.51 9.35
CA VAL A 38 -26.11 -14.39 8.83
C VAL A 38 -25.91 -13.09 8.03
N ALA A 39 -26.96 -12.56 7.41
CA ALA A 39 -26.92 -11.35 6.59
C ALA A 39 -26.16 -10.14 7.20
N PRO A 40 -26.35 -9.72 8.47
CA PRO A 40 -25.65 -8.55 9.01
C PRO A 40 -24.12 -8.75 9.15
N GLN A 41 -23.67 -9.98 9.42
CA GLN A 41 -22.23 -10.28 9.53
C GLN A 41 -21.55 -10.25 8.15
N GLU A 42 -22.26 -10.71 7.12
CA GLU A 42 -21.76 -10.70 5.74
C GLU A 42 -21.74 -9.31 5.12
N VAL A 43 -22.74 -8.47 5.44
CA VAL A 43 -22.69 -7.06 5.05
C VAL A 43 -21.51 -6.37 5.70
N ALA A 44 -21.28 -6.60 6.99
CA ALA A 44 -20.15 -6.01 7.69
C ALA A 44 -18.81 -6.41 7.06
N SER A 45 -18.63 -7.69 6.70
CA SER A 45 -17.40 -8.13 6.03
C SER A 45 -17.25 -7.53 4.63
N LEU A 46 -18.33 -7.38 3.87
CA LEU A 46 -18.30 -6.71 2.56
C LEU A 46 -17.98 -5.22 2.68
N ILE A 47 -18.52 -4.52 3.69
CA ILE A 47 -18.19 -3.12 3.96
C ILE A 47 -16.70 -3.00 4.28
N HIS A 48 -16.18 -3.81 5.18
CA HIS A 48 -14.76 -3.78 5.53
C HIS A 48 -13.85 -4.11 4.33
N ALA A 49 -14.21 -5.10 3.51
CA ALA A 49 -13.46 -5.43 2.30
C ALA A 49 -13.49 -4.28 1.28
N LEU A 50 -14.61 -3.57 1.17
CA LEU A 50 -14.77 -2.41 0.30
C LEU A 50 -13.95 -1.22 0.80
N GLU A 51 -13.99 -0.93 2.10
CA GLU A 51 -13.20 0.13 2.74
C GLU A 51 -11.71 -0.12 2.54
N PHE A 52 -11.24 -1.34 2.80
CA PHE A 52 -9.84 -1.74 2.56
C PHE A 52 -9.44 -1.56 1.09
N SER A 53 -10.32 -1.96 0.17
CA SER A 53 -10.10 -1.79 -1.28
C SER A 53 -10.00 -0.31 -1.69
N LEU A 54 -10.82 0.55 -1.08
CA LEU A 54 -10.81 1.99 -1.34
C LEU A 54 -9.53 2.63 -0.79
N GLU A 55 -9.11 2.29 0.43
CA GLU A 55 -7.86 2.79 1.03
C GLU A 55 -6.64 2.37 0.20
N GLU A 56 -6.62 1.14 -0.30
CA GLU A 56 -5.57 0.67 -1.20
C GLU A 56 -5.57 1.47 -2.52
N SER A 57 -6.75 1.82 -3.05
CA SER A 57 -6.87 2.68 -4.24
C SER A 57 -6.32 4.08 -4.02
N GLU A 58 -6.47 4.65 -2.82
CA GLU A 58 -5.88 5.95 -2.46
C GLU A 58 -4.35 5.87 -2.34
N CYS A 59 -3.83 4.72 -1.91
CA CYS A 59 -2.39 4.48 -1.93
C CYS A 59 -1.85 4.44 -3.36
N TYR A 60 -2.56 3.82 -4.29
CA TYR A 60 -2.17 3.78 -5.70
C TYR A 60 -2.19 5.15 -6.38
N ASP A 61 -3.07 6.08 -5.97
CA ASP A 61 -3.09 7.44 -6.54
C ASP A 61 -1.77 8.17 -6.29
N ARG A 62 -1.24 8.05 -5.06
CA ARG A 62 0.08 8.60 -4.69
C ARG A 62 1.19 8.01 -5.54
N ASP A 63 1.15 6.71 -5.81
CA ASP A 63 2.19 6.05 -6.60
C ASP A 63 2.07 6.33 -8.11
N VAL A 64 0.86 6.38 -8.66
CA VAL A 64 0.61 6.78 -10.06
C VAL A 64 1.07 8.22 -10.30
N SER A 65 1.00 9.09 -9.29
CA SER A 65 1.50 10.46 -9.39
C SER A 65 3.01 10.52 -9.72
N ARG A 66 3.79 9.51 -9.28
CA ARG A 66 5.25 9.38 -9.46
C ARG A 66 5.66 8.84 -10.83
N VAL A 67 4.73 8.29 -11.60
CA VAL A 67 4.99 7.78 -12.95
C VAL A 67 5.31 8.94 -13.89
N GLN A 68 6.52 8.95 -14.47
CA GLN A 68 6.97 10.04 -15.33
C GLN A 68 6.33 10.04 -16.73
N ARG A 69 5.91 8.87 -17.22
CA ARG A 69 5.28 8.75 -18.54
C ARG A 69 3.81 9.17 -18.48
N LEU A 70 3.48 10.21 -19.23
CA LEU A 70 2.16 10.84 -19.19
C LEU A 70 1.06 9.96 -19.79
N GLU A 71 1.36 9.18 -20.84
CA GLU A 71 0.43 8.22 -21.44
C GLU A 71 0.06 7.09 -20.48
N ASP A 72 1.07 6.47 -19.86
CA ASP A 72 0.92 5.44 -18.84
C ASP A 72 0.14 5.99 -17.62
N LYS A 73 0.45 7.22 -17.22
CA LYS A 73 -0.26 7.94 -16.14
C LYS A 73 -1.73 8.17 -16.49
N ILE A 74 -2.08 8.59 -17.71
CA ILE A 74 -3.48 8.76 -18.14
C ILE A 74 -4.21 7.43 -18.11
N ARG A 75 -3.58 6.36 -18.60
CA ARG A 75 -4.17 5.01 -18.64
C ARG A 75 -4.42 4.46 -17.23
N LEU A 76 -3.44 4.57 -16.34
CA LEU A 76 -3.56 4.18 -14.93
C LEU A 76 -4.64 5.00 -14.21
N ASN A 77 -4.66 6.32 -14.40
CA ASN A 77 -5.69 7.19 -13.83
C ASN A 77 -7.10 6.84 -14.31
N ARG A 78 -7.27 6.48 -15.59
CA ARG A 78 -8.57 6.03 -16.10
C ARG A 78 -9.04 4.77 -15.38
N MET A 79 -8.16 3.79 -15.22
CA MET A 79 -8.49 2.54 -14.51
C MET A 79 -8.78 2.80 -13.03
N LEU A 80 -8.01 3.65 -12.37
CA LEU A 80 -8.21 3.98 -10.96
C LEU A 80 -9.55 4.70 -10.72
N ARG A 81 -9.94 5.62 -11.62
CA ARG A 81 -11.27 6.25 -11.58
C ARG A 81 -12.39 5.25 -11.81
N GLU A 82 -12.19 4.27 -12.68
CA GLU A 82 -13.18 3.21 -12.92
C GLU A 82 -13.34 2.32 -11.68
N ILE A 83 -12.24 1.91 -11.05
CA ILE A 83 -12.24 1.17 -9.78
C ILE A 83 -12.98 1.97 -8.70
N ARG A 84 -12.64 3.25 -8.52
CA ARG A 84 -13.27 4.11 -7.52
C ARG A 84 -14.76 4.30 -7.79
N ARG A 85 -15.15 4.51 -9.05
CA ARG A 85 -16.56 4.63 -9.43
C ARG A 85 -17.35 3.36 -9.09
N VAL A 86 -16.81 2.18 -9.42
CA VAL A 86 -17.46 0.90 -9.09
C VAL A 86 -17.52 0.68 -7.58
N GLY A 87 -16.48 1.09 -6.84
CA GLY A 87 -16.45 1.06 -5.38
C GLY A 87 -17.49 2.00 -4.73
N ASP A 88 -17.58 3.24 -5.20
CA ASP A 88 -18.55 4.23 -4.75
C ASP A 88 -19.99 3.78 -5.08
N ASP A 89 -20.24 3.28 -6.29
CA ASP A 89 -21.55 2.71 -6.68
C ASP A 89 -21.96 1.55 -5.75
N MET A 90 -21.01 0.69 -5.35
CA MET A 90 -21.25 -0.37 -4.38
C MET A 90 -21.51 0.18 -2.98
N ARG A 91 -20.74 1.16 -2.52
CA ARG A 91 -20.97 1.81 -1.22
C ARG A 91 -22.37 2.40 -1.14
N ASP A 92 -22.84 3.04 -2.22
CA ASP A 92 -24.19 3.59 -2.30
C ASP A 92 -25.26 2.49 -2.27
N GLU A 93 -25.04 1.37 -2.96
CA GLU A 93 -25.97 0.23 -2.91
C GLU A 93 -26.02 -0.40 -1.51
N LEU A 94 -24.87 -0.55 -0.83
CA LEU A 94 -24.81 -1.01 0.56
C LEU A 94 -25.47 -0.02 1.53
N GLY A 95 -25.23 1.28 1.36
CA GLY A 95 -25.84 2.34 2.18
C GLY A 95 -27.37 2.35 2.08
N ARG A 96 -27.94 2.01 0.93
CA ARG A 96 -29.41 1.86 0.77
C ARG A 96 -29.97 0.63 1.49
N LEU A 97 -29.16 -0.40 1.68
CA LEU A 97 -29.56 -1.65 2.36
C LEU A 97 -29.49 -1.50 3.88
N VAL A 98 -28.55 -0.70 4.38
CA VAL A 98 -28.34 -0.39 5.79
C VAL A 98 -29.40 0.61 6.29
N LEU A 99 -29.82 0.46 7.55
CA LEU A 99 -30.88 1.26 8.17
C LEU A 99 -30.38 2.63 8.66
N GLU A 100 -29.13 2.68 9.11
CA GLU A 100 -28.48 3.85 9.72
C GLU A 100 -26.99 3.92 9.30
N GLU A 101 -26.52 5.11 8.91
CA GLU A 101 -25.16 5.33 8.41
C GLU A 101 -24.15 5.00 9.53
N GLY A 102 -23.35 3.94 9.34
CA GLY A 102 -22.43 3.40 10.35
C GLY A 102 -22.95 2.20 11.16
N SER A 103 -24.19 1.77 10.93
CA SER A 103 -24.77 0.57 11.53
C SER A 103 -24.61 -0.65 10.61
N THR A 104 -24.36 -1.84 11.18
CA THR A 104 -24.40 -3.11 10.43
C THR A 104 -25.82 -3.68 10.32
N THR A 105 -26.83 -2.93 10.78
CA THR A 105 -28.22 -3.37 10.79
C THR A 105 -28.89 -3.09 9.43
N LEU A 106 -29.28 -4.16 8.74
CA LEU A 106 -30.02 -4.10 7.48
C LEU A 106 -31.49 -3.69 7.70
N ARG A 107 -32.10 -2.98 6.74
CA ARG A 107 -33.57 -2.77 6.66
C ARG A 107 -34.30 -4.11 6.57
N THR A 108 -35.46 -4.23 7.23
CA THR A 108 -36.27 -5.47 7.26
C THR A 108 -36.71 -5.92 5.86
N SER A 109 -37.04 -5.00 4.96
CA SER A 109 -37.34 -5.30 3.55
C SER A 109 -36.10 -5.76 2.77
N SER A 110 -34.94 -5.14 3.02
CA SER A 110 -33.65 -5.54 2.45
C SER A 110 -33.21 -6.94 2.92
N ARG A 111 -33.54 -7.32 4.16
CA ARG A 111 -33.31 -8.67 4.69
C ARG A 111 -34.14 -9.73 3.96
N LEU A 112 -35.37 -9.41 3.57
CA LEU A 112 -36.23 -10.34 2.83
C LEU A 112 -35.68 -10.61 1.41
N MET A 113 -35.11 -9.59 0.77
CA MET A 113 -34.49 -9.69 -0.56
C MET A 113 -32.98 -10.02 -0.52
N TRP A 114 -32.44 -10.39 0.66
CA TRP A 114 -31.00 -10.54 0.86
C TRP A 114 -30.36 -11.55 -0.09
N ALA A 115 -30.99 -12.70 -0.32
CA ALA A 115 -30.42 -13.73 -1.21
C ALA A 115 -30.18 -13.22 -2.64
N SER A 116 -31.11 -12.42 -3.18
CA SER A 116 -30.97 -11.80 -4.51
C SER A 116 -29.94 -10.68 -4.50
N LYS A 117 -29.96 -9.83 -3.46
CA LYS A 117 -29.03 -8.70 -3.34
C LYS A 117 -27.59 -9.14 -3.08
N ARG A 118 -27.40 -10.20 -2.31
CA ARG A 118 -26.11 -10.83 -2.05
C ARG A 118 -25.43 -11.26 -3.35
N ALA A 119 -26.14 -12.00 -4.21
CA ALA A 119 -25.58 -12.45 -5.49
C ALA A 119 -25.15 -11.26 -6.37
N GLN A 120 -25.95 -10.19 -6.37
CA GLN A 120 -25.62 -8.96 -7.09
C GLN A 120 -24.38 -8.26 -6.51
N LEU A 121 -24.26 -8.18 -5.18
CA LEU A 121 -23.11 -7.57 -4.50
C LEU A 121 -21.83 -8.36 -4.70
N GLU A 122 -21.88 -9.69 -4.58
CA GLU A 122 -20.74 -10.57 -4.83
C GLU A 122 -20.22 -10.43 -6.26
N GLU A 123 -21.13 -10.35 -7.25
CA GLU A 123 -20.74 -10.14 -8.65
C GLU A 123 -20.07 -8.78 -8.86
N ARG A 124 -20.57 -7.74 -8.20
CA ARG A 124 -19.96 -6.40 -8.26
C ARG A 124 -18.59 -6.38 -7.58
N MET A 125 -18.42 -7.09 -6.48
CA MET A 125 -17.13 -7.25 -5.80
C MET A 125 -16.14 -7.99 -6.70
N LYS A 126 -16.53 -9.11 -7.33
CA LYS A 126 -15.69 -9.82 -8.30
C LYS A 126 -15.28 -8.93 -9.46
N ARG A 127 -16.19 -8.09 -9.95
CA ARG A 127 -15.89 -7.12 -11.01
C ARG A 127 -14.89 -6.06 -10.53
N LEU A 128 -15.02 -5.57 -9.30
CA LEU A 128 -14.06 -4.67 -8.69
C LEU A 128 -12.69 -5.34 -8.59
N ASP A 129 -12.62 -6.57 -8.08
CA ASP A 129 -11.37 -7.33 -7.95
C ASP A 129 -10.71 -7.61 -9.31
N ALA A 130 -11.50 -7.92 -10.34
CA ALA A 130 -10.98 -8.08 -11.70
C ALA A 130 -10.35 -6.78 -12.24
N LEU A 131 -10.99 -5.63 -11.99
CA LEU A 131 -10.44 -4.33 -12.37
C LEU A 131 -9.16 -4.00 -11.59
N ARG A 132 -9.12 -4.32 -10.29
CA ARG A 132 -7.93 -4.14 -9.45
C ARG A 132 -6.78 -5.01 -9.91
N MET A 133 -7.02 -6.29 -10.18
CA MET A 133 -6.01 -7.20 -10.73
C MET A 133 -5.48 -6.70 -12.08
N ARG A 134 -6.37 -6.20 -12.94
CA ARG A 134 -5.96 -5.60 -14.22
C ARG A 134 -5.11 -4.34 -14.01
N PHE A 135 -5.48 -3.48 -13.06
CA PHE A 135 -4.71 -2.29 -12.71
C PHE A 135 -3.30 -2.67 -12.21
N VAL A 136 -3.20 -3.58 -11.25
CA VAL A 136 -1.93 -4.03 -10.67
C VAL A 136 -1.02 -4.63 -11.75
N MET A 137 -1.57 -5.45 -12.64
CA MET A 137 -0.82 -6.04 -13.74
C MET A 137 -0.23 -4.98 -14.68
N VAL A 138 -1.01 -3.96 -15.05
CA VAL A 138 -0.54 -2.87 -15.91
C VAL A 138 0.47 -1.99 -15.18
N TYR A 139 0.21 -1.65 -13.92
CA TYR A 139 1.11 -0.85 -13.08
C TYR A 139 2.47 -1.52 -12.91
N LEU A 140 2.50 -2.82 -12.59
CA LEU A 140 3.72 -3.57 -12.44
C LEU A 140 4.48 -3.67 -13.77
N GLY A 141 3.78 -3.90 -14.89
CA GLY A 141 4.40 -3.90 -16.23
C GLY A 141 5.04 -2.55 -16.60
N ILE A 142 4.48 -1.43 -16.16
CA ILE A 142 5.08 -0.11 -16.39
C ILE A 142 6.33 0.07 -15.54
N ILE A 143 6.30 -0.31 -14.25
CA ILE A 143 7.47 -0.19 -13.37
C ILE A 143 8.62 -1.08 -13.85
N THR A 144 8.35 -2.32 -14.26
CA THR A 144 9.40 -3.23 -14.73
C THR A 144 10.05 -2.73 -16.03
N THR A 145 9.26 -2.20 -16.97
CA THR A 145 9.80 -1.61 -18.22
C THR A 145 10.59 -0.31 -17.99
N VAL A 146 10.25 0.46 -16.96
CA VAL A 146 11.04 1.63 -16.55
C VAL A 146 12.35 1.21 -15.88
N ALA A 147 12.32 0.17 -15.04
CA ALA A 147 13.53 -0.37 -14.41
C ALA A 147 14.52 -0.93 -15.45
N GLU A 148 14.02 -1.61 -16.49
CA GLU A 148 14.85 -2.18 -17.56
C GLU A 148 15.49 -1.10 -18.47
N LYS A 149 14.85 0.07 -18.61
CA LYS A 149 15.39 1.21 -19.37
C LYS A 149 16.42 2.04 -18.61
N GLN A 150 16.65 1.78 -17.32
CA GLN A 150 17.66 2.47 -16.54
C GLN A 150 19.02 1.77 -16.77
N PRO A 151 20.00 2.42 -17.44
CA PRO A 151 21.28 1.79 -17.69
C PRO A 151 21.98 1.42 -16.38
N PRO A 152 22.73 0.31 -16.30
CA PRO A 152 23.57 0.03 -15.14
C PRO A 152 24.50 1.24 -14.91
N PRO A 153 24.73 1.63 -13.64
CA PRO A 153 25.64 2.72 -13.34
C PRO A 153 27.00 2.44 -13.99
N PRO A 154 27.62 3.44 -14.65
CA PRO A 154 28.91 3.24 -15.31
C PRO A 154 29.93 2.71 -14.30
N PRO A 155 30.80 1.76 -14.71
CA PRO A 155 31.83 1.24 -13.81
C PRO A 155 32.66 2.40 -13.27
N PRO A 156 32.99 2.40 -11.97
CA PRO A 156 33.78 3.47 -11.37
C PRO A 156 35.10 3.63 -12.15
N PRO A 157 35.51 4.86 -12.49
CA PRO A 157 36.76 5.10 -13.18
C PRO A 157 37.92 4.53 -12.35
N PRO A 158 38.95 3.92 -13.00
CA PRO A 158 40.07 3.35 -12.27
C PRO A 158 40.72 4.43 -11.38
N PRO A 159 41.10 4.07 -10.14
CA PRO A 159 41.69 5.03 -9.20
C PRO A 159 42.95 5.66 -9.81
N PRO A 160 43.15 6.99 -9.65
CA PRO A 160 44.36 7.64 -10.13
C PRO A 160 45.59 7.01 -9.46
N PRO A 161 46.71 6.79 -10.19
CA PRO A 161 47.91 6.24 -9.62
C PRO A 161 48.39 7.12 -8.46
N MET A 162 48.61 6.51 -7.29
CA MET A 162 49.17 7.19 -6.12
C MET A 162 50.50 7.88 -6.49
N PRO A 163 50.79 9.09 -5.95
CA PRO A 163 52.02 9.80 -6.25
C PRO A 163 53.23 9.01 -5.73
N ARG A 164 54.03 8.49 -6.66
CA ARG A 164 55.33 7.90 -6.39
C ARG A 164 56.24 9.01 -5.87
N GLN A 165 56.61 8.94 -4.59
CA GLN A 165 57.67 9.77 -4.02
C GLN A 165 58.95 9.58 -4.84
N GLN A 166 59.49 10.67 -5.38
CA GLN A 166 60.84 10.72 -5.91
C GLN A 166 61.48 12.06 -5.48
N PRO A 167 62.77 12.06 -5.08
CA PRO A 167 63.29 13.05 -4.14
C PRO A 167 63.81 14.32 -4.81
N ASP A 168 63.93 15.34 -3.95
CA ASP A 168 64.52 16.66 -4.12
C ASP A 168 65.58 16.79 -5.23
N LYS A 169 65.35 17.74 -6.15
CA LYS A 169 66.42 18.49 -6.82
C LYS A 169 66.06 19.97 -6.98
N THR A 170 66.75 20.75 -6.15
CA THR A 170 67.37 22.06 -6.43
C THR A 170 66.48 23.22 -6.89
N ALA A 171 66.25 24.10 -5.91
CA ALA A 171 66.41 25.56 -5.93
C ALA A 171 66.81 26.23 -7.26
N TYR A 172 66.16 27.36 -7.58
CA TYR A 172 66.76 28.71 -7.75
C TYR A 172 65.59 29.69 -8.07
N THR A 173 65.12 30.47 -7.10
CA THR A 173 65.37 31.92 -6.88
C THR A 173 64.74 32.93 -7.88
N THR A 174 63.63 33.55 -7.44
CA THR A 174 63.34 35.01 -7.43
C THR A 174 63.13 35.77 -8.78
N PRO A 175 62.73 37.08 -8.80
CA PRO A 175 61.34 37.55 -8.89
C PRO A 175 61.16 38.68 -9.96
N THR A 176 60.08 39.50 -9.89
CA THR A 176 59.91 40.84 -10.55
C THR A 176 59.29 40.80 -11.96
N LYS A 177 58.26 41.54 -12.40
CA LYS A 177 57.25 42.51 -11.88
C LYS A 177 56.16 42.67 -12.99
N PRO A 178 55.08 43.45 -12.76
CA PRO A 178 53.78 43.27 -13.40
C PRO A 178 53.57 44.14 -14.65
N SER A 179 52.53 43.83 -15.43
CA SER A 179 51.91 44.82 -16.32
C SER A 179 50.39 44.71 -16.23
N ALA A 180 49.80 45.76 -15.66
CA ALA A 180 48.37 45.97 -15.56
C ALA A 180 47.87 46.70 -16.81
N LYS A 181 46.76 46.24 -17.40
CA LYS A 181 45.82 47.12 -18.11
C LYS A 181 44.38 46.76 -17.74
N LYS A 182 43.83 47.70 -16.95
CA LYS A 182 42.43 48.08 -16.71
C LYS A 182 41.34 47.44 -17.60
N SER A 183 40.31 46.92 -16.94
CA SER A 183 38.91 47.03 -17.37
C SER A 183 38.04 47.32 -16.14
N PHE A 184 37.49 48.55 -16.07
CA PHE A 184 36.24 48.92 -15.37
C PHE A 184 35.09 48.39 -16.25
N ASP A 185 33.89 47.98 -15.82
CA ASP A 185 33.10 48.19 -14.60
C ASP A 185 32.04 47.03 -14.54
N GLU A 186 31.78 46.41 -13.37
CA GLU A 186 30.65 46.68 -12.44
C GLU A 186 29.44 45.74 -12.70
N PHE A 187 29.40 44.51 -12.11
CA PHE A 187 28.91 44.07 -10.77
C PHE A 187 27.36 43.86 -10.68
N PRO A 188 26.81 43.09 -9.71
CA PRO A 188 27.35 41.88 -9.06
C PRO A 188 26.31 40.75 -8.85
N ARG A 189 26.75 39.49 -8.94
CA ARG A 189 26.20 38.39 -8.12
C ARG A 189 26.74 38.55 -6.70
N GLN A 190 25.88 38.73 -5.71
CA GLN A 190 26.30 38.76 -4.30
C GLN A 190 25.40 37.87 -3.44
N THR A 191 25.96 36.74 -3.02
CA THR A 191 25.60 36.02 -1.80
C THR A 191 26.29 36.68 -0.61
N PRO A 192 25.61 36.87 0.54
CA PRO A 192 26.30 37.11 1.79
C PRO A 192 26.36 35.85 2.65
N ALA A 193 27.59 35.46 2.99
CA ALA A 193 27.87 34.57 4.11
C ALA A 193 27.55 35.29 5.43
N ARG A 194 26.78 34.65 6.31
CA ARG A 194 26.69 35.07 7.71
C ARG A 194 26.98 33.86 8.60
N ARG A 195 28.12 33.96 9.29
CA ARG A 195 28.65 33.02 10.26
C ARG A 195 28.57 33.67 11.64
N LEU A 196 28.03 32.95 12.63
CA LEU A 196 28.09 33.15 14.08
C LEU A 196 27.95 31.71 14.62
N THR A 197 29.01 30.96 14.96
CA THR A 197 29.78 30.95 16.23
C THR A 197 28.86 31.10 17.44
N THR A 198 28.77 30.17 18.41
CA THR A 198 29.86 29.55 19.18
C THR A 198 29.31 28.45 20.10
N GLN A 199 30.04 27.33 20.16
CA GLN A 199 30.35 26.46 21.33
C GLN A 199 29.21 25.68 22.00
N ALA A 200 29.38 24.44 22.49
CA ALA A 200 30.40 23.39 22.42
C ALA A 200 29.81 22.22 23.22
N ILE A 201 29.93 20.95 22.76
CA ILE A 201 30.54 19.83 23.50
C ILE A 201 30.48 18.53 22.66
N GLY A 202 31.66 17.91 22.44
CA GLY A 202 31.87 16.53 21.96
C GLY A 202 31.74 16.28 20.45
N HIS A 203 32.67 16.70 19.58
CA HIS A 203 33.97 16.07 19.31
C HIS A 203 33.88 14.59 18.87
N ASN A 204 33.83 14.35 17.55
CA ASN A 204 34.49 13.18 16.97
C ASN A 204 35.02 13.52 15.57
N GLU A 205 36.31 13.31 15.38
CA GLU A 205 37.11 13.81 14.26
C GLU A 205 37.31 12.73 13.20
N HIS A 206 36.22 12.24 12.59
CA HIS A 206 36.32 11.43 11.37
C HIS A 206 34.97 11.36 10.66
N VAL A 207 34.56 12.46 10.02
CA VAL A 207 33.48 12.40 9.03
C VAL A 207 34.04 12.90 7.71
N GLU A 208 34.63 11.95 6.98
CA GLU A 208 34.67 12.06 5.53
C GLU A 208 33.23 12.27 5.03
N THR A 209 33.10 13.18 4.08
CA THR A 209 31.85 13.61 3.43
C THR A 209 30.79 12.51 3.30
N PRO A 210 29.53 12.70 3.76
CA PRO A 210 28.51 11.65 3.83
C PRO A 210 27.93 11.21 2.47
N GLN A 211 28.47 11.67 1.35
CA GLN A 211 27.87 11.47 0.03
C GLN A 211 28.46 10.28 -0.75
N ARG A 212 29.53 9.62 -0.28
CA ARG A 212 30.22 8.57 -1.07
C ARG A 212 29.96 7.13 -0.65
N SER A 213 29.45 6.90 0.56
CA SER A 213 29.48 5.55 1.15
C SER A 213 28.15 4.79 1.13
N GLY A 214 27.06 5.40 0.65
CA GLY A 214 25.75 4.75 0.47
C GLY A 214 25.32 3.83 1.64
N TRP A 215 24.58 2.76 1.32
CA TRP A 215 24.12 1.78 2.31
C TRP A 215 25.25 0.99 2.98
N ALA A 216 26.41 0.83 2.31
CA ALA A 216 27.55 0.11 2.86
C ALA A 216 28.17 0.86 4.05
N GLY A 217 28.25 2.19 3.98
CA GLY A 217 28.68 3.02 5.09
C GLY A 217 27.72 2.96 6.27
N VAL A 218 26.41 2.94 6.01
CA VAL A 218 25.38 2.79 7.04
C VAL A 218 25.51 1.44 7.75
N VAL A 219 25.75 0.35 7.00
CA VAL A 219 25.98 -0.99 7.60
C VAL A 219 27.26 -1.03 8.40
N GLN A 220 28.34 -0.42 7.91
CA GLN A 220 29.62 -0.35 8.62
C GLN A 220 29.51 0.48 9.90
N GLU A 221 28.74 1.57 9.88
CA GLU A 221 28.44 2.40 11.04
C GLU A 221 27.54 1.67 12.04
N LEU A 222 26.54 0.91 11.56
CA LEU A 222 25.72 0.04 12.39
C LEU A 222 26.53 -1.07 13.06
N GLN A 223 27.46 -1.70 12.34
CA GLN A 223 28.37 -2.71 12.89
C GLN A 223 29.43 -2.11 13.84
N ALA A 224 29.78 -0.84 13.65
CA ALA A 224 30.63 -0.09 14.56
C ALA A 224 29.87 0.48 15.77
N SER A 225 28.53 0.45 15.75
CA SER A 225 27.69 1.05 16.78
C SER A 225 27.84 0.32 18.11
N PRO A 226 28.25 1.02 19.20
CA PRO A 226 28.42 0.41 20.52
C PRO A 226 27.11 -0.18 21.06
N ARG A 227 25.97 0.40 20.65
CA ARG A 227 24.63 -0.05 21.05
C ARG A 227 24.23 -1.40 20.44
N MET A 228 24.79 -1.76 19.28
CA MET A 228 24.60 -3.08 18.69
C MET A 228 25.41 -4.13 19.46
N ARG A 229 26.65 -3.81 19.83
CA ARG A 229 27.51 -4.70 20.64
C ARG A 229 26.93 -4.94 22.04
N GLU A 230 26.34 -3.93 22.66
CA GLU A 230 25.62 -4.08 23.93
C GLU A 230 24.47 -5.09 23.84
N ARG A 231 23.70 -5.06 22.73
CA ARG A 231 22.62 -6.03 22.50
C ARG A 231 23.16 -7.43 22.30
N HIS A 232 24.20 -7.60 21.48
CA HIS A 232 24.83 -8.91 21.27
C HIS A 232 25.41 -9.48 22.58
N ALA A 233 26.12 -8.67 23.37
CA ALA A 233 26.63 -9.07 24.68
C ALA A 233 25.51 -9.39 25.69
N SER A 234 24.38 -8.67 25.65
CA SER A 234 23.23 -8.97 26.50
C SER A 234 22.55 -10.30 26.12
N ILE A 235 22.54 -10.63 24.83
CA ILE A 235 21.98 -11.89 24.32
C ILE A 235 22.92 -13.04 24.67
N GLU A 236 24.23 -12.89 24.47
CA GLU A 236 25.22 -13.89 24.86
C GLU A 236 25.16 -14.16 26.38
N LYS A 237 25.04 -13.11 27.20
CA LYS A 237 24.88 -13.26 28.65
C LYS A 237 23.57 -13.95 29.06
N LEU A 238 22.48 -13.73 28.31
CA LEU A 238 21.21 -14.44 28.49
C LEU A 238 21.26 -15.90 28.02
N MET A 239 22.11 -16.22 27.04
CA MET A 239 22.32 -17.59 26.56
C MET A 239 23.30 -18.38 27.45
N GLU A 240 24.25 -17.69 28.11
CA GLU A 240 25.19 -18.27 29.08
C GLU A 240 24.59 -18.49 30.47
N THR A 241 23.40 -17.96 30.76
CA THR A 241 22.65 -18.28 31.98
C THR A 241 21.68 -19.43 31.70
N PRO A 242 22.05 -20.70 31.97
CA PRO A 242 21.07 -21.77 31.96
C PRO A 242 20.07 -21.51 33.10
N SER A 243 18.78 -21.60 32.77
CA SER A 243 17.69 -21.61 33.76
C SER A 243 17.99 -22.64 34.86
N PRO A 244 17.71 -22.34 36.14
CA PRO A 244 17.62 -23.37 37.17
C PRO A 244 16.51 -24.38 36.84
#